data_AF-A0A8T0ZWH8-F1
#
_entry.id   AF-A0A8T0ZWH8-F1
#
_cell.length_a   1.000
_cell.length_b   1.000
_cell.length_c   1.000
_cell.angle_alpha   90.00
_cell.angle_beta   90.00
_cell.angle_gamma   90.00
#
_symmetry.space_group_name_H-M   'P 1'
#
loop_
_entity.id
_entity.type
_entity.pdbx_description
1 polymer ?
#
loop_
_entity_poly.entity_id
_entity_poly.type
_entity_poly.pdbx_seq_one_letter_code
_entity_poly.pdbx_strand_id
1 'polypeptide(L)'
;MEDYRATLTPNYGIPAPTLSMDDISKGLKTDFDLWVEQETQGKLLDKGARIPFPTLFFTVEEQTEISSLNSDLRTYVNQMEAKFITGAEPLTGWDKYVATVKKMGGERVAEINQAAYDRWKSN
;
A
#
# COMPACT_ATOMS: atom_id res chain seq x y z
N MET A 1 38.05 23.34 -13.35
CA MET A 1 37.43 23.22 -12.01
C MET A 1 35.92 22.95 -12.09
N GLU A 2 35.42 22.34 -13.19
CA GLU A 2 34.00 21.95 -13.30
C GLU A 2 33.81 20.43 -13.39
N ASP A 3 34.80 19.67 -13.88
CA ASP A 3 34.70 18.21 -14.01
C ASP A 3 34.77 17.42 -12.68
N TYR A 4 35.20 18.06 -11.58
CA TYR A 4 35.22 17.43 -10.24
C TYR A 4 33.83 17.39 -9.58
N ARG A 5 32.90 18.25 -10.01
CA ARG A 5 31.54 18.32 -9.44
C ARG A 5 30.57 17.30 -10.03
N ALA A 6 30.92 16.68 -11.16
CA ALA A 6 30.07 15.71 -11.87
C ALA A 6 30.33 14.25 -11.49
N THR A 7 31.39 13.95 -10.71
CA THR A 7 31.77 12.57 -10.34
C THR A 7 31.25 12.12 -8.97
N LEU A 8 30.81 13.05 -8.12
CA LEU A 8 29.88 12.74 -7.02
C LEU A 8 28.46 12.97 -7.54
N THR A 9 27.91 11.98 -8.23
CA THR A 9 26.47 11.76 -8.07
C THR A 9 26.34 11.00 -6.76
N PRO A 10 25.81 11.60 -5.69
CA PRO A 10 25.47 10.84 -4.50
C PRO A 10 24.45 9.81 -4.97
N ASN A 11 24.81 8.53 -4.91
CA ASN A 11 23.89 7.44 -5.17
C ASN A 11 22.86 7.43 -4.04
N TYR A 12 21.87 8.33 -4.10
CA TYR A 12 20.61 8.24 -3.38
C TYR A 12 19.86 7.05 -3.97
N GLY A 13 20.21 5.83 -3.59
CA GLY A 13 19.75 4.68 -4.37
C GLY A 13 19.50 3.38 -3.64
N ILE A 14 20.06 3.16 -2.46
CA ILE A 14 19.63 2.05 -1.60
C ILE A 14 19.79 2.53 -0.16
N PRO A 15 18.71 2.80 0.61
CA PRO A 15 18.88 2.97 2.04
C PRO A 15 19.56 1.69 2.55
N ALA A 16 20.64 1.83 3.33
CA ALA A 16 21.08 0.75 4.19
C ALA A 16 19.83 0.19 4.89
N PRO A 17 19.68 -1.12 5.09
CA PRO A 17 18.49 -1.67 5.74
C PRO A 17 18.34 -1.02 7.12
N THR A 18 17.49 0.00 7.20
CA THR A 18 17.20 0.71 8.44
C THR A 18 16.11 -0.09 9.12
N LEU A 19 16.47 -0.75 10.22
CA LEU A 19 15.49 -1.35 11.12
C LEU A 19 14.79 -0.21 11.88
N SER A 20 13.71 0.30 11.30
CA SER A 20 12.82 1.27 11.95
C SER A 20 11.65 0.51 12.57
N MET A 21 11.84 -0.02 13.77
CA MET A 21 10.76 -0.56 14.59
C MET A 21 10.53 0.40 15.76
N ASP A 22 9.27 0.65 16.11
CA ASP A 22 8.91 1.53 17.24
C ASP A 22 9.55 1.05 18.55
N ASP A 23 9.77 -0.25 18.69
CA ASP A 23 10.45 -0.85 19.85
C ASP A 23 11.94 -0.48 19.97
N ILE A 24 12.61 -0.18 18.85
CA ILE A 24 14.02 0.20 18.84
C ILE A 24 14.18 1.70 19.13
N SER A 25 13.17 2.51 18.81
CA SER A 25 13.17 3.97 19.07
C SER A 25 12.52 4.36 20.41
N LYS A 26 11.85 3.43 21.09
CA LYS A 26 11.30 3.61 22.45
C LYS A 26 12.41 4.01 23.44
N GLY A 27 12.42 5.29 23.82
CA GLY A 27 13.39 5.87 24.77
C GLY A 27 14.63 6.51 24.14
N LEU A 28 14.75 6.52 22.81
CA LEU A 28 15.84 7.18 22.06
C LEU A 28 15.37 8.45 21.32
N LYS A 29 14.12 8.89 21.54
CA LYS A 29 13.57 10.10 20.93
C LYS A 29 14.24 11.34 21.52
N THR A 30 14.73 12.22 20.66
CA THR A 30 15.30 13.52 21.04
C THR A 30 14.20 14.56 21.23
N ASP A 31 14.54 15.70 21.85
CA ASP A 31 13.62 16.84 21.96
C ASP A 31 13.14 17.34 20.59
N PHE A 32 13.98 17.18 19.55
CA PHE A 32 13.61 17.50 18.18
C PHE A 32 12.55 16.54 17.63
N ASP A 33 12.65 15.24 17.92
CA ASP A 33 11.67 14.24 17.47
C ASP A 33 10.30 14.48 18.11
N LEU A 34 10.27 14.81 19.41
CA LEU A 34 9.04 15.17 20.13
C LEU A 34 8.40 16.44 19.56
N TRP A 35 9.22 17.43 19.19
CA TRP A 35 8.74 18.64 18.53
C TRP A 35 8.17 18.34 17.13
N VAL A 36 8.84 17.51 16.32
CA VAL A 36 8.36 17.08 15.00
C VAL A 36 7.02 16.33 15.13
N GLU A 37 6.87 15.45 16.11
CA GLU A 37 5.61 14.75 16.37
C GLU A 37 4.47 15.71 16.72
N GLN A 38 4.73 16.69 17.59
CA GLN A 38 3.74 17.70 17.97
C GLN A 38 3.30 18.57 16.79
N GLU A 39 4.25 19.01 15.96
CA GLU A 39 3.97 19.79 14.76
C GLU A 39 3.22 18.97 13.70
N THR A 40 3.61 17.71 13.51
CA THR A 40 2.95 16.75 12.61
C THR A 40 1.51 16.52 13.05
N GLN A 41 1.26 16.35 14.35
CA GLN A 41 -0.08 16.20 14.90
C GLN A 41 -0.94 17.43 14.62
N GLY A 42 -0.49 18.62 15.06
CA GLY A 42 -1.29 19.84 14.97
C GLY A 42 -1.47 20.39 13.56
N LYS A 43 -0.48 20.20 12.67
CA LYS A 43 -0.53 20.75 11.30
C LYS A 43 -1.03 19.75 10.27
N LEU A 44 -0.88 18.45 10.48
CA LEU A 44 -1.27 17.43 9.51
C LEU A 44 -2.45 16.61 10.01
N LEU A 45 -2.27 15.83 11.07
CA LEU A 45 -3.25 14.82 11.48
C LEU A 45 -4.57 15.45 11.96
N ASP A 46 -4.51 16.52 12.74
CA ASP A 46 -5.68 17.26 13.23
C ASP A 46 -6.42 18.01 12.10
N LYS A 47 -5.73 18.28 10.98
CA LYS A 47 -6.31 18.92 9.78
C LYS A 47 -6.81 17.92 8.75
N GLY A 48 -6.87 16.64 9.12
CA GLY A 48 -7.44 15.58 8.30
C GLY A 48 -6.44 14.81 7.46
N ALA A 49 -5.13 15.04 7.62
CA ALA A 49 -4.15 14.12 7.05
C ALA A 49 -4.32 12.74 7.67
N ARG A 50 -4.25 11.71 6.83
CA ARG A 50 -4.30 10.32 7.26
C ARG A 50 -2.96 9.67 6.94
N ILE A 51 -2.54 8.78 7.82
CA ILE A 51 -1.37 7.94 7.57
C ILE A 51 -1.68 7.12 6.30
N PRO A 52 -0.77 7.09 5.30
CA PRO A 52 -0.98 6.32 4.10
C PRO A 52 -1.17 4.84 4.43
N PHE A 53 -1.88 4.12 3.56
CA PHE A 53 -2.00 2.68 3.71
C PHE A 53 -0.61 2.05 3.76
N PRO A 54 -0.32 1.19 4.76
CA PRO A 54 1.02 0.68 4.96
C PRO A 54 1.42 -0.28 3.84
N THR A 55 2.73 -0.39 3.60
CA THR A 55 3.27 -1.45 2.74
C THR A 55 3.09 -2.78 3.46
N LEU A 56 2.20 -3.62 2.92
CA LEU A 56 1.95 -4.95 3.47
C LEU A 56 3.02 -5.94 3.01
N PHE A 57 3.51 -6.75 3.95
CA PHE A 57 4.41 -7.87 3.66
C PHE A 57 3.62 -9.17 3.68
N PHE A 58 3.55 -9.81 2.51
CA PHE A 58 2.91 -11.12 2.31
C PHE A 58 3.90 -12.25 2.59
N THR A 59 3.40 -13.42 2.99
CA THR A 59 4.21 -14.65 2.92
C THR A 59 4.44 -15.07 1.47
N VAL A 60 5.36 -16.00 1.22
CA VAL A 60 5.67 -16.48 -0.13
C VAL A 60 4.45 -17.14 -0.78
N GLU A 61 3.68 -17.90 0.01
CA GLU A 61 2.47 -18.60 -0.40
C GLU A 61 1.37 -17.59 -0.75
N GLU A 62 1.15 -16.60 0.14
CA GLU A 62 0.18 -15.52 -0.06
C GLU A 62 0.50 -14.68 -1.30
N GLN A 63 1.78 -14.36 -1.51
CA GLN A 63 2.21 -13.59 -2.68
C GLN A 63 1.96 -14.35 -3.98
N THR A 64 2.20 -15.67 -3.98
CA THR A 64 1.96 -16.53 -5.14
C THR A 64 0.45 -16.62 -5.45
N GLU A 65 -0.36 -16.84 -4.42
CA GLU A 65 -1.82 -16.92 -4.53
C GLU A 65 -2.42 -15.60 -5.03
N ILE A 66 -2.05 -14.46 -4.43
CA ILE A 66 -2.48 -13.13 -4.87
C ILE A 66 -2.07 -12.88 -6.31
N SER A 67 -0.84 -13.22 -6.71
CA SER A 67 -0.35 -12.93 -8.07
C SER A 67 -1.16 -13.67 -9.13
N SER A 68 -1.53 -14.93 -8.86
CA SER A 68 -2.39 -15.71 -9.74
C SER A 68 -3.80 -15.12 -9.82
N LEU A 69 -4.43 -14.84 -8.67
CA LEU A 69 -5.80 -14.32 -8.62
C LEU A 69 -5.92 -12.92 -9.22
N ASN A 70 -4.95 -12.04 -8.96
CA ASN A 70 -4.97 -10.65 -9.41
C ASN A 70 -4.87 -10.52 -10.93
N SER A 71 -4.15 -11.40 -11.62
CA SER A 71 -4.02 -11.30 -13.09
C SER A 71 -5.38 -11.39 -13.78
N ASP A 72 -6.15 -12.42 -13.41
CA ASP A 72 -7.47 -12.67 -14.00
C ASP A 72 -8.50 -11.65 -13.51
N LEU A 73 -8.49 -11.35 -12.20
CA LEU A 73 -9.37 -10.34 -11.61
C LEU A 73 -9.15 -8.97 -12.25
N ARG A 74 -7.91 -8.50 -12.37
CA ARG A 74 -7.59 -7.20 -12.96
C ARG A 74 -8.07 -7.12 -14.41
N THR A 75 -7.91 -8.19 -15.17
CA THR A 75 -8.38 -8.25 -16.56
C THR A 75 -9.89 -8.12 -16.63
N TYR A 76 -10.63 -8.87 -15.81
CA TYR A 76 -12.09 -8.80 -15.76
C TYR A 76 -12.60 -7.42 -15.30
N VAL A 77 -12.01 -6.87 -14.24
CA VAL A 77 -12.36 -5.55 -13.70
C VAL A 77 -12.16 -4.46 -14.76
N ASN A 78 -10.99 -4.43 -15.43
CA ASN A 78 -10.70 -3.44 -16.47
C ASN A 78 -11.69 -3.53 -17.65
N GLN A 79 -12.07 -4.75 -18.06
CA GLN A 79 -13.03 -4.95 -19.13
C GLN A 79 -14.44 -4.49 -18.74
N MET A 80 -14.87 -4.81 -17.52
CA MET A 80 -16.18 -4.41 -17.02
C MET A 80 -16.27 -2.90 -16.78
N GLU A 81 -15.21 -2.29 -16.23
CA GLU A 81 -15.09 -0.85 -16.08
C GLU A 81 -15.28 -0.14 -17.44
N ALA A 82 -14.58 -0.57 -18.48
CA ALA A 82 -14.75 -0.01 -19.82
C ALA A 82 -16.19 -0.15 -20.34
N LYS A 83 -16.86 -1.30 -20.09
CA LYS A 83 -18.26 -1.52 -20.48
C LYS A 83 -19.24 -0.64 -19.71
N PHE A 84 -19.00 -0.42 -18.42
CA PHE A 84 -19.83 0.48 -17.60
C PHE A 84 -19.67 1.93 -18.05
N ILE A 85 -18.44 2.38 -18.34
CA ILE A 85 -18.17 3.75 -18.81
C ILE A 85 -18.79 3.99 -20.19
N THR A 86 -18.66 3.04 -21.10
CA THR A 86 -19.20 3.16 -22.48
C THR A 86 -20.71 2.93 -22.57
N GLY A 87 -21.35 2.47 -21.49
CA GLY A 87 -22.76 2.12 -21.46
C GLY A 87 -23.10 0.80 -22.17
N ALA A 88 -22.10 0.00 -22.54
CA ALA A 88 -22.29 -1.34 -23.10
C ALA A 88 -22.86 -2.32 -22.06
N GLU A 89 -22.61 -2.08 -20.77
CA GLU A 89 -23.25 -2.77 -19.64
C GLU A 89 -23.95 -1.72 -18.74
N PRO A 90 -25.25 -1.88 -18.43
CA PRO A 90 -25.93 -0.98 -17.51
C PRO A 90 -25.47 -1.25 -16.06
N LEU A 91 -25.39 -0.19 -15.25
CA LEU A 91 -25.05 -0.30 -13.81
C LEU A 91 -26.08 -1.09 -12.99
N THR A 92 -27.28 -1.37 -13.54
CA THR A 92 -28.23 -2.30 -12.93
C THR A 92 -27.69 -3.73 -12.82
N GLY A 93 -26.67 -4.09 -13.62
CA GLY A 93 -25.94 -5.36 -13.55
C GLY A 93 -24.85 -5.43 -12.48
N TRP A 94 -24.69 -4.40 -11.64
CA TRP A 94 -23.60 -4.31 -10.67
C TRP A 94 -23.49 -5.51 -9.72
N ASP A 95 -24.62 -6.00 -9.20
CA ASP A 95 -24.61 -7.15 -8.28
C ASP A 95 -24.07 -8.42 -8.93
N LYS A 96 -24.34 -8.62 -10.22
CA LYS A 96 -23.81 -9.73 -11.01
C LYS A 96 -22.31 -9.60 -11.22
N TYR A 97 -21.82 -8.39 -11.47
CA TYR A 97 -20.40 -8.09 -11.55
C TYR A 97 -19.70 -8.44 -10.22
N VAL A 98 -20.22 -7.95 -9.10
CA VAL A 98 -19.68 -8.25 -7.77
C VAL A 98 -19.68 -9.76 -7.49
N ALA A 99 -20.78 -10.46 -7.79
CA ALA A 99 -20.84 -11.92 -7.62
C ALA A 99 -19.79 -12.66 -8.47
N THR A 100 -19.48 -12.15 -9.66
CA THR A 100 -18.45 -12.71 -10.54
C THR A 100 -17.06 -12.45 -9.98
N VAL A 101 -16.77 -11.23 -9.52
CA VAL A 101 -15.51 -10.89 -8.84
C VAL A 101 -15.27 -11.79 -7.62
N LYS A 102 -16.32 -12.03 -6.82
CA LYS A 102 -16.24 -12.96 -5.68
C LYS A 102 -15.90 -14.39 -6.11
N LYS A 103 -16.56 -14.91 -7.16
CA LYS A 103 -16.29 -16.25 -7.72
C LYS A 103 -14.87 -16.38 -8.30
N MET A 104 -14.31 -15.29 -8.81
CA MET A 104 -12.93 -15.23 -9.31
C MET A 104 -11.88 -15.15 -8.19
N GLY A 105 -12.29 -15.23 -6.91
CA GLY A 105 -11.38 -15.19 -5.77
C GLY A 105 -11.17 -13.80 -5.18
N GLY A 106 -12.03 -12.82 -5.51
CA GLY A 106 -11.94 -11.47 -4.92
C GLY A 106 -12.06 -11.46 -3.39
N GLU A 107 -12.86 -12.36 -2.81
CA GLU A 107 -12.93 -12.52 -1.34
C GLU A 107 -11.61 -13.05 -0.79
N ARG A 108 -10.99 -14.01 -1.47
CA ARG A 108 -9.70 -14.57 -1.07
C ARG A 108 -8.57 -13.54 -1.10
N VAL A 109 -8.54 -12.69 -2.13
CA VAL A 109 -7.60 -11.57 -2.18
C VAL A 109 -7.80 -10.62 -1.00
N ALA A 110 -9.05 -10.30 -0.64
CA ALA A 110 -9.35 -9.45 0.49
C ALA A 110 -8.91 -10.07 1.82
N GLU A 111 -9.13 -11.37 2.03
CA GLU A 111 -8.67 -12.10 3.21
C GLU A 111 -7.14 -12.04 3.38
N ILE A 112 -6.40 -12.27 2.30
CA ILE A 112 -4.93 -12.25 2.36
C ILE A 112 -4.42 -10.84 2.69
N ASN A 113 -5.02 -9.81 2.09
CA ASN A 113 -4.68 -8.41 2.41
C ASN A 113 -5.03 -8.07 3.87
N GLN A 114 -6.16 -8.56 4.38
CA GLN A 114 -6.54 -8.35 5.78
C GLN A 114 -5.57 -9.05 6.73
N ALA A 115 -5.19 -10.30 6.44
CA ALA A 115 -4.22 -11.04 7.24
C ALA A 115 -2.85 -10.33 7.27
N ALA A 116 -2.38 -9.83 6.12
CA ALA A 116 -1.14 -9.08 6.04
C ALA A 116 -1.23 -7.73 6.78
N TYR A 117 -2.37 -7.06 6.73
CA TYR A 117 -2.64 -5.84 7.50
C TYR A 117 -2.67 -6.10 9.01
N ASP A 118 -3.32 -7.17 9.44
CA ASP A 118 -3.38 -7.54 10.86
C ASP A 118 -1.99 -7.88 11.41
N ARG A 119 -1.14 -8.54 10.61
CA ARG A 119 0.28 -8.73 10.92
C ARG A 119 1.02 -7.40 11.02
N TRP A 120 0.81 -6.49 10.07
CA TRP A 120 1.44 -5.17 10.14
C TRP A 120 1.01 -4.40 11.40
N LYS A 121 -0.28 -4.44 11.76
CA LYS A 121 -0.83 -3.75 12.93
C LYS A 121 -0.40 -4.38 14.26
N SER A 122 -0.14 -5.68 14.28
CA SER A 122 0.29 -6.41 15.49
C SER A 122 1.80 -6.30 15.75
N ASN A 123 2.59 -5.84 14.78
CA ASN A 123 4.00 -5.53 14.92
C ASN A 123 4.19 -4.04 15.26
#